data_AF-A0A934L2M4-F1
#
_entry.id   AF-A0A934L2M4-F1
#
_cell.length_a   1.000
_cell.length_b   1.000
_cell.length_c   1.000
_cell.angle_alpha   90.00
_cell.angle_beta   90.00
_cell.angle_gamma   90.00
#
_symmetry.space_group_name_H-M   'P 1'
#
loop_
_entity.id
_entity.type
_entity.pdbx_description
1 polymer ?
#
loop_
_entity_poly.entity_id
_entity_poly.type
_entity_poly.pdbx_seq_one_letter_code
_entity_poly.pdbx_strand_id
1 'polypeptide(L)'
;MRHLLVLAALCGGLSSQSNQVPGTDAALATTDALGMYGRTGTLNGLACGVTVCNVGTVLIHWKAVMDPRHPVYAPIVCRETNGRFLQISDRSWVKHGFASINGSACNTCNTSDGTVLGPNCSDTYDAGLNADRYWLGPPEEIDPWLGAWSPVGSYFDRGDPDVGAPRNTDGVRSFSSSMAGALPPTAHRIRVDDADLAVPGSSFWYGQYIVITGEPEGRRDNNAVARQVTPSFVSNAWRFTDVGGDRQGPMLRNWQGATVTSAANGVDNGRFYVGVKVTGPNAQGQWHYEYALHNRDNSRGGASFRIAKCPSVVVSNLGFHDIDRLPATDWTVNVSSTEIAFFAPPSNPQEWNTIYSFWFDADAGPGAGNAQVDQARPGPGAATITIPTDVPGPAYMQILGAGCG
;
A
#
# COMPACT_ATOMS: atom_id res chain seq x y z
N MET A 1 -19.59 56.00 21.81
CA MET A 1 -18.29 55.36 21.52
C MET A 1 -18.59 54.00 20.92
N ARG A 2 -18.32 53.81 19.62
CA ARG A 2 -18.57 52.56 18.88
C ARG A 2 -17.42 51.60 19.14
N HIS A 3 -17.70 50.43 19.73
CA HIS A 3 -16.73 49.36 19.84
C HIS A 3 -16.62 48.63 18.50
N LEU A 4 -15.44 48.70 17.89
CA LEU A 4 -15.07 47.93 16.71
C LEU A 4 -14.76 46.49 17.15
N LEU A 5 -15.54 45.51 16.68
CA LEU A 5 -15.18 44.10 16.75
C LEU A 5 -14.12 43.83 15.66
N VAL A 6 -12.92 43.44 16.05
CA VAL A 6 -11.90 42.94 15.13
C VAL A 6 -12.15 41.45 14.93
N LEU A 7 -12.69 41.10 13.76
CA LEU A 7 -12.80 39.71 13.31
C LEU A 7 -11.40 39.27 12.83
N ALA A 8 -10.68 38.50 13.64
CA ALA A 8 -9.45 37.85 13.20
C ALA A 8 -9.82 36.69 12.26
N ALA A 9 -9.75 36.93 10.96
CA ALA A 9 -9.78 35.86 9.96
C ALA A 9 -8.48 35.05 10.10
N LEU A 10 -8.54 33.93 10.81
CA LEU A 10 -7.54 32.87 10.73
C LEU A 10 -7.64 32.26 9.33
N CYS A 11 -6.94 32.85 8.36
CA CYS A 11 -6.56 32.15 7.15
C CYS A 11 -5.60 31.03 7.57
N GLY A 12 -6.15 29.85 7.85
CA GLY A 12 -5.37 28.61 7.88
C GLY A 12 -4.79 28.42 6.49
N GLY A 13 -3.54 28.82 6.28
CA GLY A 13 -2.79 28.43 5.10
C GLY A 13 -2.74 26.92 5.11
N LEU A 14 -3.45 26.28 4.19
CA LEU A 14 -3.22 24.89 3.82
C LEU A 14 -1.77 24.84 3.31
N SER A 15 -0.83 24.51 4.18
CA SER A 15 0.54 24.26 3.78
C SER A 15 0.52 23.02 2.89
N SER A 16 0.72 23.21 1.58
CA SER A 16 1.00 22.12 0.64
C SER A 16 2.01 21.15 1.22
N GLN A 17 1.93 19.87 0.83
CA GLN A 17 3.02 18.92 1.01
C GLN A 17 4.37 19.61 0.71
N SER A 18 5.35 19.44 1.61
CA SER A 18 6.53 20.30 1.69
C SER A 18 7.42 20.30 0.45
N ASN A 19 7.36 19.24 -0.37
CA ASN A 19 8.18 19.08 -1.58
C ASN A 19 7.35 18.99 -2.87
N GLN A 20 6.08 19.37 -2.83
CA GLN A 20 5.20 19.27 -3.99
C GLN A 20 5.74 20.09 -5.17
N VAL A 21 5.75 19.48 -6.36
CA VAL A 21 6.03 20.11 -7.65
C VAL A 21 4.71 20.21 -8.42
N PRO A 22 4.12 21.41 -8.56
CA PRO A 22 2.89 21.59 -9.31
C PRO A 22 3.00 21.07 -10.74
N GLY A 23 2.03 20.26 -11.16
CA GLY A 23 1.98 19.67 -12.50
C GLY A 23 2.62 18.29 -12.64
N THR A 24 3.29 17.76 -11.61
CA THR A 24 3.72 16.36 -11.56
C THR A 24 2.49 15.46 -11.42
N ASP A 25 2.34 14.48 -12.31
CA ASP A 25 1.24 13.49 -12.29
C ASP A 25 1.68 12.24 -13.09
N ALA A 26 1.96 11.16 -12.39
CA ALA A 26 2.35 9.87 -12.94
C ALA A 26 1.28 8.82 -12.70
N ALA A 27 0.63 8.41 -13.78
CA ALA A 27 -0.41 7.40 -13.75
C ALA A 27 0.17 6.02 -14.10
N LEU A 28 -0.03 5.01 -13.27
CA LEU A 28 0.21 3.63 -13.68
C LEU A 28 -0.85 3.22 -14.69
N ALA A 29 -0.47 2.99 -15.95
CA ALA A 29 -1.40 2.59 -17.00
C ALA A 29 -1.78 1.10 -16.93
N THR A 30 -0.80 0.25 -16.71
CA THR A 30 -0.96 -1.21 -16.66
C THR A 30 0.01 -1.83 -15.69
N THR A 31 -0.41 -2.93 -15.08
CA THR A 31 0.49 -3.96 -14.57
C THR A 31 0.15 -5.27 -15.24
N ASP A 32 1.16 -6.02 -15.66
CA ASP A 32 0.95 -7.20 -16.47
C ASP A 32 1.95 -8.31 -16.14
N ALA A 33 1.70 -9.49 -16.72
CA ALA A 33 2.67 -10.57 -16.81
C ALA A 33 3.31 -10.92 -15.46
N LEU A 34 2.49 -11.08 -14.40
CA LEU A 34 2.96 -11.65 -13.14
C LEU A 34 3.67 -12.98 -13.45
N GLY A 35 4.92 -13.11 -13.03
CA GLY A 35 5.77 -14.25 -13.36
C GLY A 35 6.57 -14.72 -12.16
N MET A 36 6.93 -16.00 -12.16
CA MET A 36 7.83 -16.59 -11.17
C MET A 36 9.28 -16.51 -11.68
N TYR A 37 10.16 -15.87 -10.91
CA TYR A 37 11.56 -15.63 -11.26
C TYR A 37 12.56 -16.38 -10.37
N GLY A 38 12.06 -17.10 -9.37
CA GLY A 38 12.87 -17.98 -8.54
C GLY A 38 12.01 -18.73 -7.55
N ARG A 39 12.56 -19.81 -6.99
CA ARG A 39 11.88 -20.65 -6.02
C ARG A 39 12.90 -21.22 -5.02
N THR A 40 12.51 -21.33 -3.76
CA THR A 40 13.30 -21.97 -2.69
C THR A 40 12.33 -22.69 -1.77
N GLY A 41 12.35 -24.04 -1.80
CA GLY A 41 11.32 -24.83 -1.11
C GLY A 41 9.93 -24.53 -1.66
N THR A 42 9.01 -24.11 -0.80
CA THR A 42 7.64 -23.66 -1.11
C THR A 42 7.54 -22.17 -1.43
N LEU A 43 8.61 -21.41 -1.22
CA LEU A 43 8.61 -19.96 -1.40
C LEU A 43 8.94 -19.60 -2.84
N ASN A 44 8.13 -18.72 -3.42
CA ASN A 44 8.25 -18.28 -4.81
C ASN A 44 8.63 -16.80 -4.83
N GLY A 45 9.59 -16.43 -5.66
CA GLY A 45 9.93 -15.03 -5.94
C GLY A 45 9.24 -14.61 -7.23
N LEU A 46 8.28 -13.68 -7.12
CA LEU A 46 7.48 -13.19 -8.23
C LEU A 46 7.88 -11.75 -8.60
N ALA A 47 7.52 -11.35 -9.82
CA ALA A 47 7.56 -9.97 -10.29
C ALA A 47 6.50 -9.78 -11.37
N CYS A 48 6.08 -8.54 -11.60
CA CYS A 48 5.14 -8.15 -12.66
C CYS A 48 5.70 -6.97 -13.44
N GLY A 49 5.25 -6.81 -14.68
CA GLY A 49 5.53 -5.64 -15.49
C GLY A 49 4.70 -4.44 -15.06
N VAL A 50 5.16 -3.27 -15.50
CA VAL A 50 4.50 -1.99 -15.24
C VAL A 50 4.71 -1.06 -16.43
N THR A 51 3.66 -0.30 -16.76
CA THR A 51 3.78 0.88 -17.61
C THR A 51 3.22 2.08 -16.88
N VAL A 52 3.96 3.18 -16.88
CA VAL A 52 3.58 4.46 -16.30
C VAL A 52 3.48 5.52 -17.38
N CYS A 53 2.52 6.43 -17.24
CA CYS A 53 2.32 7.60 -18.05
C CYS A 53 2.63 8.86 -17.25
N ASN A 54 3.32 9.82 -17.85
CA ASN A 54 3.27 11.19 -17.34
C ASN A 54 2.04 11.89 -17.92
N VAL A 55 0.96 11.94 -17.14
CA VAL A 55 -0.29 12.65 -17.49
C VAL A 55 -0.31 14.08 -16.96
N GLY A 56 0.82 14.51 -16.39
CA GLY A 56 1.04 15.85 -15.87
C GLY A 56 1.47 16.84 -16.95
N THR A 57 1.95 17.99 -16.49
CA THR A 57 2.34 19.13 -17.34
C THR A 57 3.82 19.47 -17.23
N VAL A 58 4.60 18.72 -16.44
CA VAL A 58 6.05 18.95 -16.23
C VAL A 58 6.83 17.67 -16.48
N LEU A 59 8.14 17.80 -16.70
CA LEU A 59 9.05 16.65 -16.76
C LEU A 59 9.12 15.98 -15.39
N ILE A 60 9.12 14.65 -15.37
CA ILE A 60 9.38 13.85 -14.16
C ILE A 60 10.80 13.31 -14.23
N HIS A 61 11.57 13.42 -13.15
CA HIS A 61 12.93 12.88 -13.15
C HIS A 61 12.96 11.35 -13.17
N TRP A 62 13.91 10.79 -13.93
CA TRP A 62 14.06 9.35 -14.16
C TRP A 62 15.54 8.94 -14.13
N LYS A 63 16.26 9.40 -13.10
CA LYS A 63 17.70 9.16 -12.97
C LYS A 63 18.02 7.71 -12.61
N ALA A 64 19.28 7.32 -12.76
CA ALA A 64 19.75 6.03 -12.31
C ALA A 64 19.93 6.02 -10.79
N VAL A 65 19.70 4.85 -10.17
CA VAL A 65 19.96 4.62 -8.74
C VAL A 65 21.36 5.14 -8.35
N MET A 66 21.44 5.70 -7.14
CA MET A 66 22.47 6.63 -6.61
C MET A 66 22.23 8.12 -6.89
N ASP A 67 21.33 8.48 -7.79
CA ASP A 67 20.66 9.78 -7.76
C ASP A 67 19.27 9.55 -7.14
N PRO A 68 18.79 10.34 -6.17
CA PRO A 68 17.49 10.10 -5.55
C PRO A 68 16.28 10.44 -6.44
N ARG A 69 16.50 11.04 -7.61
CA ARG A 69 15.41 11.54 -8.48
C ARG A 69 14.98 10.48 -9.50
N HIS A 70 14.37 9.41 -9.01
CA HIS A 70 13.76 8.35 -9.82
C HIS A 70 12.49 7.82 -9.15
N PRO A 71 11.55 7.24 -9.91
CA PRO A 71 10.41 6.57 -9.31
C PRO A 71 10.83 5.27 -8.62
N VAL A 72 10.08 4.87 -7.60
CA VAL A 72 10.12 3.51 -7.08
C VAL A 72 8.76 2.83 -7.24
N TYR A 73 8.78 1.54 -7.53
CA TYR A 73 7.57 0.73 -7.70
C TYR A 73 7.48 -0.32 -6.60
N ALA A 74 6.34 -0.33 -5.92
CA ALA A 74 6.06 -1.20 -4.80
C ALA A 74 4.98 -2.22 -5.20
N PRO A 75 5.34 -3.48 -5.45
CA PRO A 75 4.37 -4.51 -5.81
C PRO A 75 3.64 -5.06 -4.57
N ILE A 76 2.46 -5.62 -4.79
CA ILE A 76 1.67 -6.32 -3.76
C ILE A 76 0.88 -7.46 -4.39
N VAL A 77 0.74 -8.59 -3.69
CA VAL A 77 -0.12 -9.72 -4.09
C VAL A 77 -1.11 -10.04 -2.98
N CYS A 78 -2.38 -10.10 -3.35
CA CYS A 78 -3.49 -10.33 -2.44
C CYS A 78 -4.35 -11.51 -2.89
N ARG A 79 -5.04 -12.11 -1.92
CA ARG A 79 -6.01 -13.17 -2.11
C ARG A 79 -7.31 -12.81 -1.42
N GLU A 80 -8.43 -13.02 -2.09
CA GLU A 80 -9.74 -13.10 -1.46
C GLU A 80 -10.19 -14.56 -1.37
N THR A 81 -10.57 -15.03 -0.18
CA THR A 81 -11.15 -16.36 0.05
C THR A 81 -12.33 -16.23 1.01
N ASN A 82 -13.50 -16.76 0.64
CA ASN A 82 -14.70 -16.75 1.50
C ASN A 82 -15.06 -15.36 2.06
N GLY A 83 -14.84 -14.31 1.28
CA GLY A 83 -15.12 -12.93 1.68
C GLY A 83 -13.98 -12.22 2.40
N ARG A 84 -12.94 -12.92 2.88
CA ARG A 84 -11.76 -12.32 3.51
C ARG A 84 -10.70 -11.94 2.49
N PHE A 85 -10.21 -10.71 2.57
CA PHE A 85 -9.12 -10.20 1.73
C PHE A 85 -7.82 -10.15 2.51
N LEU A 86 -6.77 -10.79 2.01
CA LEU A 86 -5.44 -10.87 2.65
C LEU A 86 -4.36 -10.43 1.66
N GLN A 87 -3.36 -9.69 2.15
CA GLN A 87 -2.07 -9.68 1.47
C GLN A 87 -1.36 -11.01 1.74
N ILE A 88 -0.91 -11.67 0.67
CA ILE A 88 -0.20 -12.97 0.74
C ILE A 88 1.27 -12.84 0.33
N SER A 89 1.66 -11.69 -0.22
CA SER A 89 3.07 -11.35 -0.37
C SER A 89 3.63 -10.83 0.95
N ASP A 90 4.90 -11.10 1.18
CA ASP A 90 5.67 -10.35 2.16
C ASP A 90 5.75 -8.85 1.81
N ARG A 91 6.45 -8.07 2.65
CA ARG A 91 6.83 -6.70 2.29
C ARG A 91 7.94 -6.76 1.24
N SER A 92 7.55 -6.86 -0.02
CA SER A 92 8.47 -6.96 -1.14
C SER A 92 9.40 -5.75 -1.23
N TRP A 93 10.58 -5.96 -1.80
CA TRP A 93 11.47 -4.84 -2.10
C TRP A 93 10.93 -4.03 -3.27
N VAL A 94 11.30 -2.77 -3.31
CA VAL A 94 10.84 -1.84 -4.35
C VAL A 94 11.80 -1.82 -5.52
N LYS A 95 11.25 -1.70 -6.72
CA LYS A 95 12.04 -1.47 -7.94
C LYS A 95 12.43 -0.01 -8.02
N HIS A 96 13.71 0.28 -8.05
CA HIS A 96 14.24 1.60 -8.38
C HIS A 96 14.30 1.80 -9.90
N GLY A 97 13.80 2.94 -10.37
CA GLY A 97 13.94 3.36 -11.76
C GLY A 97 15.41 3.59 -12.15
N PHE A 98 15.71 3.48 -13.44
CA PHE A 98 17.07 3.73 -13.93
C PHE A 98 17.16 4.54 -15.23
N ALA A 99 16.17 4.40 -16.11
CA ALA A 99 16.05 5.17 -17.34
C ALA A 99 14.63 5.05 -17.87
N SER A 100 14.12 6.11 -18.50
CA SER A 100 12.85 6.11 -19.20
C SER A 100 13.05 5.81 -20.68
N ILE A 101 12.20 4.98 -21.27
CA ILE A 101 12.18 4.78 -22.72
C ILE A 101 11.47 5.91 -23.48
N ASN A 102 10.73 6.78 -22.79
CA ASN A 102 9.86 7.81 -23.38
C ASN A 102 9.03 7.26 -24.56
N GLY A 103 8.30 6.18 -24.30
CA GLY A 103 7.41 5.54 -25.25
C GLY A 103 6.13 6.33 -25.50
N SER A 104 5.37 5.92 -26.52
CA SER A 104 4.07 6.51 -26.87
C SER A 104 2.89 5.60 -26.50
N ALA A 105 3.03 4.76 -25.46
CA ALA A 105 1.96 3.84 -25.06
C ALA A 105 0.73 4.59 -24.51
N CYS A 106 0.94 5.76 -23.90
CA CYS A 106 -0.11 6.57 -23.31
C CYS A 106 -0.70 7.58 -24.30
N ASN A 107 0.18 8.30 -25.01
CA ASN A 107 -0.16 9.29 -26.02
C ASN A 107 1.10 9.56 -26.89
N THR A 108 1.01 10.44 -27.89
CA THR A 108 2.19 10.85 -28.68
C THR A 108 3.24 11.49 -27.77
N CYS A 109 4.38 10.81 -27.64
CA CYS A 109 5.53 11.32 -26.90
C CYS A 109 6.43 12.18 -27.80
N ASN A 110 6.86 13.32 -27.27
CA ASN A 110 7.76 14.26 -27.96
C ASN A 110 9.11 14.45 -27.22
N THR A 111 9.38 13.61 -26.22
CA THR A 111 10.63 13.65 -25.43
C THR A 111 11.49 12.44 -25.79
N SER A 112 12.81 12.61 -25.79
CA SER A 112 13.77 11.52 -26.09
C SER A 112 14.92 11.43 -25.09
N ASP A 113 14.85 12.14 -23.97
CA ASP A 113 15.86 12.10 -22.90
C ASP A 113 15.49 11.01 -21.89
N GLY A 114 16.25 9.92 -21.87
CA GLY A 114 16.00 8.79 -20.97
C GLY A 114 16.21 9.09 -19.48
N THR A 115 16.62 10.30 -19.10
CA THR A 115 16.81 10.71 -17.71
C THR A 115 15.62 11.49 -17.13
N VAL A 116 14.56 11.67 -17.92
CA VAL A 116 13.26 12.23 -17.55
C VAL A 116 12.13 11.46 -18.26
N LEU A 117 10.93 11.50 -17.70
CA LEU A 117 9.71 11.12 -18.41
C LEU A 117 8.95 12.39 -18.81
N GLY A 118 8.82 12.63 -20.12
CA GLY A 118 8.14 13.81 -20.65
C GLY A 118 6.62 13.75 -20.54
N PRO A 119 5.91 14.89 -20.48
CA PRO A 119 4.45 14.91 -20.58
C PRO A 119 3.98 14.12 -21.80
N ASN A 120 2.90 13.35 -21.63
CA ASN A 120 2.32 12.42 -22.61
C ASN A 120 3.16 11.17 -22.92
N CYS A 121 4.39 11.08 -22.42
CA CYS A 121 5.25 9.93 -22.64
C CYS A 121 4.93 8.81 -21.63
N SER A 122 5.35 7.60 -22.01
CA SER A 122 5.26 6.41 -21.18
C SER A 122 6.63 5.83 -20.86
N ASP A 123 6.75 5.12 -19.75
CA ASP A 123 7.87 4.22 -19.48
C ASP A 123 7.34 2.83 -19.14
N THR A 124 8.04 1.79 -19.61
CA THR A 124 7.64 0.40 -19.39
C THR A 124 8.83 -0.40 -18.89
N TYR A 125 8.66 -1.05 -17.74
CA TYR A 125 9.54 -2.12 -17.29
C TYR A 125 8.78 -3.44 -17.31
N ASP A 126 9.31 -4.42 -18.04
CA ASP A 126 8.76 -5.77 -18.02
C ASP A 126 9.00 -6.46 -16.67
N ALA A 127 8.32 -7.59 -16.47
CA ALA A 127 8.44 -8.37 -15.25
C ALA A 127 9.88 -8.88 -14.99
N GLY A 128 10.70 -9.08 -16.03
CA GLY A 128 12.10 -9.51 -15.89
C GLY A 128 13.00 -8.39 -15.35
N LEU A 129 12.85 -7.18 -15.88
CA LEU A 129 13.51 -5.97 -15.38
C LEU A 129 13.08 -5.67 -13.93
N ASN A 130 11.81 -5.90 -13.61
CA ASN A 130 11.29 -5.76 -12.25
C ASN A 130 11.69 -6.91 -11.32
N ALA A 131 12.11 -8.06 -11.85
CA ALA A 131 12.67 -9.17 -11.10
C ALA A 131 14.19 -9.07 -10.89
N ASP A 132 14.86 -8.13 -11.56
CA ASP A 132 16.30 -7.95 -11.46
C ASP A 132 16.68 -7.33 -10.12
N ARG A 133 17.25 -8.17 -9.26
CA ARG A 133 17.68 -7.85 -7.89
C ARG A 133 18.73 -6.75 -7.86
N TYR A 134 19.43 -6.47 -8.97
CA TYR A 134 20.33 -5.33 -9.08
C TYR A 134 19.60 -3.98 -8.99
N TRP A 135 18.28 -3.93 -9.16
CA TRP A 135 17.51 -2.69 -9.05
C TRP A 135 16.48 -2.70 -7.93
N LEU A 136 16.55 -3.70 -7.05
CA LEU A 136 15.63 -3.82 -5.92
C LEU A 136 16.29 -3.27 -4.67
N GLY A 137 15.57 -2.40 -3.96
CA GLY A 137 15.99 -1.80 -2.69
C GLY A 137 14.95 -2.02 -1.58
N PRO A 138 15.36 -2.00 -0.31
CA PRO A 138 14.45 -2.19 0.81
C PRO A 138 13.43 -1.04 0.90
N PRO A 139 12.14 -1.33 1.10
CA PRO A 139 11.09 -0.30 1.18
C PRO A 139 11.23 0.59 2.42
N GLU A 140 11.96 0.16 3.44
CA GLU A 140 12.25 0.93 4.66
C GLU A 140 13.14 2.16 4.39
N GLU A 141 13.91 2.17 3.30
CA GLU A 141 14.76 3.31 2.94
C GLU A 141 14.00 4.43 2.21
N ILE A 142 12.73 4.21 1.88
CA ILE A 142 11.88 5.16 1.17
C ILE A 142 10.97 5.89 2.16
N ASP A 143 10.94 7.22 2.08
CA ASP A 143 9.81 8.00 2.58
C ASP A 143 8.72 8.02 1.50
N PRO A 144 7.65 7.22 1.62
CA PRO A 144 6.60 7.12 0.60
C PRO A 144 5.74 8.39 0.49
N TRP A 145 5.69 9.20 1.55
CA TRP A 145 4.95 10.45 1.51
C TRP A 145 5.69 11.45 0.63
N LEU A 146 6.98 11.68 0.89
CA LEU A 146 7.77 12.65 0.13
C LEU A 146 8.32 12.08 -1.19
N GLY A 147 8.34 10.76 -1.35
CA GLY A 147 9.11 10.10 -2.40
C GLY A 147 10.60 10.40 -2.28
N ALA A 148 11.10 10.46 -1.04
CA ALA A 148 12.49 10.74 -0.73
C ALA A 148 13.25 9.44 -0.41
N TRP A 149 14.51 9.39 -0.81
CA TRP A 149 15.45 8.30 -0.53
C TRP A 149 16.86 8.89 -0.43
N SER A 150 17.69 8.36 0.47
CA SER A 150 19.08 8.79 0.61
C SER A 150 20.01 7.74 -0.02
N PRO A 151 20.83 8.09 -1.02
CA PRO A 151 21.80 7.15 -1.57
C PRO A 151 22.90 6.80 -0.57
N VAL A 152 23.33 7.76 0.26
CA VAL A 152 24.40 7.56 1.23
C VAL A 152 23.92 6.62 2.36
N GLY A 153 24.66 5.54 2.58
CA GLY A 153 24.35 4.49 3.55
C GLY A 153 23.20 3.57 3.15
N SER A 154 22.64 3.72 1.94
CA SER A 154 21.59 2.84 1.41
C SER A 154 22.09 1.41 1.22
N TYR A 155 21.17 0.47 0.97
CA TYR A 155 21.53 -0.89 0.54
C TYR A 155 22.46 -0.89 -0.69
N PHE A 156 22.22 0.01 -1.63
CA PHE A 156 23.02 0.13 -2.86
C PHE A 156 24.45 0.64 -2.58
N ASP A 157 24.62 1.54 -1.62
CA ASP A 157 25.92 2.07 -1.17
C ASP A 157 26.67 1.03 -0.32
N ARG A 158 25.97 0.32 0.57
CA ARG A 158 26.56 -0.71 1.45
C ARG A 158 27.03 -1.96 0.74
N GLY A 159 26.30 -2.41 -0.28
CA GLY A 159 26.53 -3.73 -0.88
C GLY A 159 25.98 -4.88 -0.03
N ASP A 160 26.01 -6.08 -0.59
CA ASP A 160 25.54 -7.30 0.05
C ASP A 160 26.40 -8.50 -0.39
N PRO A 161 27.31 -8.97 0.49
CA PRO A 161 27.54 -8.50 1.86
C PRO A 161 28.09 -7.07 1.93
N ASP A 162 27.92 -6.42 3.09
CA ASP A 162 28.41 -5.06 3.37
C ASP A 162 29.93 -4.96 3.08
N VAL A 163 30.33 -3.98 2.28
CA VAL A 163 31.73 -3.78 1.87
C VAL A 163 32.60 -3.08 2.94
N GLY A 164 32.00 -2.62 4.03
CA GLY A 164 32.66 -1.94 5.14
C GLY A 164 33.01 -0.47 4.88
N ALA A 165 33.29 0.24 5.98
CA ALA A 165 33.65 1.66 5.92
C ALA A 165 35.04 1.89 5.28
N PRO A 166 35.23 2.98 4.52
CA PRO A 166 34.25 4.04 4.28
C PRO A 166 33.29 3.77 3.11
N ARG A 167 33.50 2.69 2.33
CA ARG A 167 32.78 2.43 1.06
C ARG A 167 31.30 2.15 1.22
N ASN A 168 30.86 1.76 2.41
CA ASN A 168 29.47 1.48 2.68
C ASN A 168 28.63 2.73 2.99
N THR A 169 29.25 3.91 2.98
CA THR A 169 28.65 5.22 3.32
C THR A 169 29.26 6.38 2.52
N ASP A 170 29.90 6.13 1.37
CA ASP A 170 30.54 7.19 0.57
C ASP A 170 29.63 7.74 -0.54
N GLY A 171 28.40 7.22 -0.66
CA GLY A 171 27.45 7.61 -1.69
C GLY A 171 27.78 7.05 -3.07
N VAL A 172 28.67 6.05 -3.15
CA VAL A 172 29.03 5.35 -4.37
C VAL A 172 28.54 3.91 -4.29
N ARG A 173 27.77 3.48 -5.29
CA ARG A 173 27.19 2.14 -5.30
C ARG A 173 28.25 1.05 -5.15
N SER A 174 28.22 0.34 -4.02
CA SER A 174 29.02 -0.86 -3.82
C SER A 174 28.28 -2.14 -4.22
N PHE A 175 26.94 -2.13 -4.23
CA PHE A 175 26.13 -3.30 -4.60
C PHE A 175 26.26 -3.60 -6.09
N SER A 176 27.05 -4.61 -6.44
CA SER A 176 27.36 -4.97 -7.83
C SER A 176 26.37 -5.97 -8.45
N SER A 177 26.41 -6.13 -9.77
CA SER A 177 25.62 -7.16 -10.47
C SER A 177 26.07 -8.57 -10.08
N SER A 178 27.34 -8.76 -9.71
CA SER A 178 27.83 -10.03 -9.19
C SER A 178 27.28 -10.35 -7.80
N MET A 179 27.16 -9.34 -6.92
CA MET A 179 26.49 -9.48 -5.62
C MET A 179 25.01 -9.84 -5.83
N ALA A 180 24.32 -9.08 -6.69
CA ALA A 180 22.93 -9.37 -7.05
C ALA A 180 22.74 -10.77 -7.64
N GLY A 181 23.70 -11.27 -8.42
CA GLY A 181 23.71 -12.63 -8.99
C GLY A 181 23.88 -13.73 -7.94
N ALA A 182 24.62 -13.46 -6.86
CA ALA A 182 24.90 -14.41 -5.79
C ALA A 182 23.74 -14.60 -4.79
N LEU A 183 22.74 -13.71 -4.80
CA LEU A 183 21.60 -13.79 -3.89
C LEU A 183 20.74 -15.05 -4.13
N PRO A 184 20.04 -15.56 -3.09
CA PRO A 184 19.07 -16.63 -3.23
C PRO A 184 17.99 -16.33 -4.29
N PRO A 185 17.42 -17.35 -4.96
CA PRO A 185 16.48 -17.14 -6.08
C PRO A 185 15.24 -16.28 -5.74
N THR A 186 14.79 -16.26 -4.50
CA THR A 186 13.61 -15.49 -4.07
C THR A 186 13.95 -14.15 -3.43
N ALA A 187 15.23 -13.85 -3.20
CA ALA A 187 15.66 -12.65 -2.48
C ALA A 187 15.16 -11.38 -3.19
N HIS A 188 14.62 -10.46 -2.38
CA HIS A 188 14.13 -9.12 -2.75
C HIS A 188 12.91 -9.11 -3.70
N ARG A 189 12.54 -10.24 -4.30
CA ARG A 189 11.34 -10.34 -5.14
C ARG A 189 10.07 -10.36 -4.28
N ILE A 190 8.91 -10.37 -4.92
CA ILE A 190 7.64 -10.57 -4.22
C ILE A 190 7.62 -12.01 -3.73
N ARG A 191 7.67 -12.25 -2.41
CA ARG A 191 7.71 -13.62 -1.89
C ARG A 191 6.31 -14.08 -1.52
N VAL A 192 5.88 -15.19 -2.14
CA VAL A 192 4.59 -15.83 -1.88
C VAL A 192 4.78 -17.34 -1.73
N ASP A 193 4.17 -17.92 -0.71
CA ASP A 193 4.27 -19.35 -0.42
C ASP A 193 3.22 -20.16 -1.18
N ASP A 194 3.53 -21.41 -1.53
CA ASP A 194 2.61 -22.32 -2.20
C ASP A 194 1.27 -22.47 -1.49
N ALA A 195 1.29 -22.52 -0.16
CA ALA A 195 0.08 -22.68 0.63
C ALA A 195 -0.90 -21.52 0.42
N ASP A 196 -0.39 -20.33 0.05
CA ASP A 196 -1.26 -19.20 -0.23
C ASP A 196 -1.88 -19.24 -1.62
N LEU A 197 -1.13 -19.71 -2.61
CA LEU A 197 -1.58 -19.80 -4.00
C LEU A 197 -2.50 -21.01 -4.24
N ALA A 198 -2.41 -22.04 -3.40
CA ALA A 198 -3.15 -23.29 -3.56
C ALA A 198 -4.50 -23.34 -2.82
N VAL A 199 -5.06 -22.19 -2.39
CA VAL A 199 -6.33 -22.14 -1.65
C VAL A 199 -7.54 -22.20 -2.60
N PRO A 200 -8.35 -23.29 -2.58
CA PRO A 200 -9.48 -23.44 -3.50
C PRO A 200 -10.56 -22.36 -3.32
N GLY A 201 -11.22 -21.99 -4.42
CA GLY A 201 -12.30 -21.00 -4.40
C GLY A 201 -11.83 -19.55 -4.19
N SER A 202 -10.52 -19.30 -4.25
CA SER A 202 -9.95 -17.97 -4.05
C SER A 202 -9.88 -17.15 -5.34
N SER A 203 -9.97 -15.84 -5.20
CA SER A 203 -9.58 -14.88 -6.24
C SER A 203 -8.25 -14.25 -5.89
N PHE A 204 -7.35 -14.12 -6.87
CA PHE A 204 -6.03 -13.55 -6.66
C PHE A 204 -5.86 -12.26 -7.44
N TRP A 205 -5.13 -11.32 -6.83
CA TRP A 205 -4.84 -10.02 -7.39
C TRP A 205 -3.37 -9.71 -7.20
N TYR A 206 -2.74 -9.11 -8.18
CA TYR A 206 -1.46 -8.44 -8.02
C TYR A 206 -1.59 -6.98 -8.45
N GLY A 207 -0.74 -6.13 -7.89
CA GLY A 207 -0.76 -4.72 -8.20
C GLY A 207 0.59 -4.07 -7.97
N GLN A 208 0.68 -2.83 -8.42
CA GLN A 208 1.82 -1.97 -8.16
C GLN A 208 1.34 -0.61 -7.66
N TYR A 209 2.18 0.01 -6.85
CA TYR A 209 2.09 1.41 -6.45
C TYR A 209 3.37 2.13 -6.83
N ILE A 210 3.27 3.28 -7.51
CA ILE A 210 4.42 4.13 -7.84
C ILE A 210 4.55 5.27 -6.83
N VAL A 211 5.78 5.51 -6.41
CA VAL A 211 6.15 6.68 -5.61
C VAL A 211 7.08 7.55 -6.44
N ILE A 212 6.70 8.81 -6.61
CA ILE A 212 7.49 9.83 -7.31
C ILE A 212 7.72 11.01 -6.37
N THR A 213 8.96 11.51 -6.36
CA THR A 213 9.32 12.70 -5.59
C THR A 213 8.49 13.91 -6.02
N GLY A 214 7.85 14.57 -5.05
CA GLY A 214 7.14 15.83 -5.25
C GLY A 214 5.79 15.72 -5.97
N GLU A 215 5.25 14.52 -6.15
CA GLU A 215 3.91 14.36 -6.69
C GLU A 215 2.82 14.75 -5.66
N PRO A 216 1.91 15.68 -5.99
CA PRO A 216 0.84 16.10 -5.08
C PRO A 216 -0.08 14.95 -4.65
N GLU A 217 -0.47 14.90 -3.38
CA GLU A 217 -1.42 13.91 -2.84
C GLU A 217 -2.69 13.75 -3.67
N GLY A 218 -3.27 14.87 -4.14
CA GLY A 218 -4.49 14.88 -4.94
C GLY A 218 -4.36 14.25 -6.33
N ARG A 219 -3.15 13.86 -6.75
CA ARG A 219 -2.91 13.15 -8.02
C ARG A 219 -2.71 11.65 -7.83
N ARG A 220 -2.36 11.18 -6.64
CA ARG A 220 -1.90 9.80 -6.38
C ARG A 220 -2.96 8.70 -6.43
N ASP A 221 -4.19 9.01 -6.83
CA ASP A 221 -5.25 8.00 -7.00
C ASP A 221 -5.00 7.10 -8.22
N ASN A 222 -4.23 7.60 -9.21
CA ASN A 222 -3.80 6.86 -10.40
C ASN A 222 -2.39 6.24 -10.24
N ASN A 223 -1.74 6.38 -9.08
CA ASN A 223 -0.44 5.77 -8.80
C ASN A 223 -0.54 4.27 -8.50
N ALA A 224 -1.74 3.72 -8.45
CA ALA A 224 -1.98 2.31 -8.17
C ALA A 224 -2.76 1.66 -9.31
N VAL A 225 -2.33 0.46 -9.68
CA VAL A 225 -3.05 -0.39 -10.63
C VAL A 225 -2.99 -1.83 -10.15
N ALA A 226 -4.05 -2.59 -10.40
CA ALA A 226 -4.13 -4.01 -10.05
C ALA A 226 -4.76 -4.83 -11.18
N ARG A 227 -4.45 -6.12 -11.19
CA ARG A 227 -5.01 -7.08 -12.15
C ARG A 227 -5.33 -8.39 -11.46
N GLN A 228 -6.44 -8.99 -11.86
CA GLN A 228 -6.81 -10.31 -11.37
C GLN A 228 -5.97 -11.36 -12.07
N VAL A 229 -5.67 -12.44 -11.38
CA VAL A 229 -4.82 -13.51 -11.91
C VAL A 229 -5.33 -14.88 -11.48
N THR A 230 -5.15 -15.87 -12.35
CA THR A 230 -5.36 -17.28 -12.04
C THR A 230 -4.00 -17.96 -11.89
N PRO A 231 -3.58 -18.34 -10.66
CA PRO A 231 -2.39 -19.16 -10.46
C PRO A 231 -2.68 -20.63 -10.82
N SER A 232 -1.72 -21.28 -11.44
CA SER A 232 -1.73 -22.71 -11.73
C SER A 232 -0.34 -23.31 -11.54
N PHE A 233 -0.27 -24.50 -10.93
CA PHE A 233 1.01 -25.16 -10.66
C PHE A 233 1.29 -26.24 -11.70
N VAL A 234 2.36 -26.07 -12.49
CA VAL A 234 2.73 -26.97 -13.58
C VAL A 234 4.24 -27.22 -13.55
N SER A 235 4.64 -28.50 -13.56
CA SER A 235 6.06 -28.90 -13.64
C SER A 235 6.95 -28.21 -12.59
N ASN A 236 6.50 -28.18 -11.33
CA ASN A 236 7.20 -27.56 -10.20
C ASN A 236 7.38 -26.03 -10.31
N ALA A 237 6.47 -25.36 -11.03
CA ALA A 237 6.47 -23.91 -11.19
C ALA A 237 5.05 -23.35 -11.18
N TRP A 238 4.86 -22.18 -10.56
CA TRP A 238 3.62 -21.43 -10.70
C TRP A 238 3.60 -20.68 -12.04
N ARG A 239 2.47 -20.78 -12.72
CA ARG A 239 2.07 -20.04 -13.91
C ARG A 239 0.92 -19.13 -13.51
N PHE A 240 0.92 -17.92 -14.02
CA PHE A 240 -0.07 -16.90 -13.70
C PHE A 240 -0.70 -16.43 -14.99
N THR A 241 -2.01 -16.56 -15.10
CA THR A 241 -2.77 -16.12 -16.27
C THR A 241 -3.64 -14.95 -15.87
N ASP A 242 -3.42 -13.80 -16.50
CA ASP A 242 -4.23 -12.60 -16.26
C ASP A 242 -5.71 -12.85 -16.56
N VAL A 243 -6.55 -12.35 -15.66
CA VAL A 243 -8.01 -12.40 -15.78
C VAL A 243 -8.50 -10.97 -15.98
N GLY A 244 -8.95 -10.67 -17.19
CA GLY A 244 -9.42 -9.34 -17.54
C GLY A 244 -8.32 -8.28 -17.67
N GLY A 245 -8.75 -7.02 -17.61
CA GLY A 245 -7.88 -5.85 -17.76
C GLY A 245 -7.49 -5.21 -16.43
N ASP A 246 -6.68 -4.17 -16.55
CA ASP A 246 -6.18 -3.35 -15.45
C ASP A 246 -7.32 -2.64 -14.70
N ARG A 247 -7.18 -2.55 -13.37
CA ARG A 247 -8.07 -1.80 -12.48
C ARG A 247 -7.30 -0.72 -11.76
N GLN A 248 -7.65 0.52 -12.06
CA GLN A 248 -7.03 1.71 -11.50
C GLN A 248 -7.45 1.94 -10.04
N GLY A 249 -6.50 2.38 -9.22
CA GLY A 249 -6.68 2.69 -7.81
C GLY A 249 -6.07 1.64 -6.87
N PRO A 250 -6.17 1.87 -5.55
CA PRO A 250 -5.50 1.05 -4.54
C PRO A 250 -6.03 -0.39 -4.57
N MET A 251 -5.14 -1.35 -4.23
CA MET A 251 -5.41 -2.78 -4.22
C MET A 251 -6.75 -3.16 -3.55
N LEU A 252 -7.10 -2.46 -2.47
CA LEU A 252 -8.30 -2.74 -1.69
C LEU A 252 -9.63 -2.50 -2.45
N ARG A 253 -9.64 -1.70 -3.52
CA ARG A 253 -10.83 -1.54 -4.39
C ARG A 253 -11.21 -2.81 -5.15
N ASN A 254 -10.32 -3.81 -5.17
CA ASN A 254 -10.57 -5.10 -5.83
C ASN A 254 -11.26 -6.10 -4.91
N TRP A 255 -11.46 -5.76 -3.63
CA TRP A 255 -12.19 -6.61 -2.70
C TRP A 255 -13.70 -6.53 -2.99
N GLN A 256 -14.24 -7.58 -3.61
CA GLN A 256 -15.60 -7.54 -4.17
C GLN A 256 -16.65 -7.40 -3.06
N GLY A 257 -17.50 -6.38 -3.12
CA GLY A 257 -18.59 -6.19 -2.16
C GLY A 257 -18.16 -5.61 -0.81
N ALA A 258 -16.91 -5.18 -0.67
CA ALA A 258 -16.49 -4.37 0.46
C ALA A 258 -16.78 -2.88 0.21
N THR A 259 -17.17 -2.16 1.27
CA THR A 259 -17.13 -0.70 1.30
C THR A 259 -15.69 -0.28 1.54
N VAL A 260 -15.16 0.63 0.70
CA VAL A 260 -13.78 1.13 0.83
C VAL A 260 -13.78 2.64 1.01
N THR A 261 -13.21 3.10 2.12
CA THR A 261 -13.04 4.51 2.47
C THR A 261 -11.57 4.80 2.76
N SER A 262 -11.21 6.07 2.93
CA SER A 262 -9.84 6.46 3.28
C SER A 262 -9.77 7.81 3.97
N ALA A 263 -8.66 8.04 4.65
CA ALA A 263 -8.26 9.38 5.06
C ALA A 263 -6.73 9.49 5.01
N ALA A 264 -6.25 10.71 4.73
CA ALA A 264 -4.86 11.09 4.88
C ALA A 264 -4.66 11.87 6.17
N ASN A 265 -3.42 12.03 6.61
CA ASN A 265 -3.08 12.92 7.73
C ASN A 265 -3.02 14.38 7.25
N GLY A 266 -4.12 14.85 6.66
CA GLY A 266 -4.20 16.14 5.98
C GLY A 266 -3.18 16.23 4.84
N VAL A 267 -2.31 17.22 4.95
CA VAL A 267 -1.22 17.56 4.00
C VAL A 267 0.15 17.23 4.58
N ASP A 268 0.19 16.58 5.75
CA ASP A 268 1.40 16.32 6.53
C ASP A 268 1.94 14.90 6.33
N ASN A 269 1.07 13.93 6.03
CA ASN A 269 1.47 12.55 5.82
C ASN A 269 0.41 11.74 5.06
N GLY A 270 0.83 10.58 4.55
CA GLY A 270 0.09 9.74 3.62
C GLY A 270 -1.21 9.12 4.13
N ARG A 271 -1.77 8.26 3.29
CA ARG A 271 -3.15 7.79 3.36
C ARG A 271 -3.26 6.34 3.80
N PHE A 272 -4.29 6.09 4.59
CA PHE A 272 -4.79 4.75 4.86
C PHE A 272 -6.15 4.56 4.20
N TYR A 273 -6.38 3.35 3.67
CA TYR A 273 -7.68 2.89 3.21
C TYR A 273 -8.22 1.84 4.18
N VAL A 274 -9.51 1.91 4.48
CA VAL A 274 -10.23 0.88 5.25
C VAL A 274 -11.24 0.24 4.32
N GLY A 275 -11.15 -1.07 4.17
CA GLY A 275 -12.13 -1.92 3.53
C GLY A 275 -12.92 -2.64 4.62
N VAL A 276 -14.24 -2.70 4.47
CA VAL A 276 -15.10 -3.48 5.36
C VAL A 276 -16.12 -4.27 4.54
N LYS A 277 -16.30 -5.54 4.88
CA LYS A 277 -17.37 -6.39 4.37
C LYS A 277 -18.12 -6.97 5.56
N VAL A 278 -19.44 -6.80 5.56
CA VAL A 278 -20.31 -7.27 6.64
C VAL A 278 -21.32 -8.25 6.06
N THR A 279 -21.43 -9.42 6.69
CA THR A 279 -22.40 -10.45 6.32
C THR A 279 -23.25 -10.85 7.51
N GLY A 280 -24.48 -11.29 7.25
CA GLY A 280 -25.42 -11.70 8.28
C GLY A 280 -26.75 -10.93 8.23
N PRO A 281 -27.55 -11.05 9.31
CA PRO A 281 -27.27 -11.87 10.49
C PRO A 281 -27.37 -13.36 10.15
N ASN A 282 -26.58 -14.21 10.82
CA ASN A 282 -26.72 -15.67 10.75
C ASN A 282 -27.97 -16.14 11.54
N ALA A 283 -28.22 -17.45 11.60
CA ALA A 283 -29.37 -18.01 12.32
C ALA A 283 -29.36 -17.72 13.84
N GLN A 284 -28.20 -17.37 14.42
CA GLN A 284 -28.05 -16.94 15.81
C GLN A 284 -28.14 -15.41 16.00
N GLY A 285 -28.43 -14.64 14.95
CA GLY A 285 -28.48 -13.18 15.02
C GLY A 285 -27.13 -12.48 14.97
N GLN A 286 -26.03 -13.19 14.70
CA GLN A 286 -24.69 -12.61 14.66
C GLN A 286 -24.33 -12.10 13.26
N TRP A 287 -23.62 -10.98 13.23
CA TRP A 287 -23.04 -10.37 12.05
C TRP A 287 -21.55 -10.61 12.01
N HIS A 288 -21.03 -11.00 10.85
CA HIS A 288 -19.61 -11.22 10.64
C HIS A 288 -19.00 -10.01 9.93
N TYR A 289 -17.97 -9.42 10.53
CA TYR A 289 -17.22 -8.30 9.99
C TYR A 289 -15.83 -8.77 9.55
N GLU A 290 -15.52 -8.51 8.29
CA GLU A 290 -14.17 -8.61 7.73
C GLU A 290 -13.68 -7.18 7.45
N TYR A 291 -12.50 -6.84 7.96
CA TYR A 291 -11.80 -5.59 7.68
C TYR A 291 -10.44 -5.83 7.07
N ALA A 292 -10.01 -4.87 6.27
CA ALA A 292 -8.62 -4.76 5.84
C ALA A 292 -8.19 -3.29 5.85
N LEU A 293 -7.07 -3.01 6.50
CA LEU A 293 -6.44 -1.69 6.57
C LEU A 293 -5.26 -1.69 5.60
N HIS A 294 -5.27 -0.81 4.62
CA HIS A 294 -4.19 -0.66 3.65
C HIS A 294 -3.46 0.67 3.89
N ASN A 295 -2.20 0.59 4.31
CA ASN A 295 -1.32 1.76 4.34
C ASN A 295 -0.77 1.98 2.93
N ARG A 296 -1.24 3.01 2.21
CA ARG A 296 -0.76 3.29 0.86
C ARG A 296 0.64 3.92 0.92
N ASP A 297 0.76 5.04 1.63
CA ASP A 297 1.95 5.89 1.60
C ASP A 297 2.17 6.70 2.89
N ASN A 298 1.61 6.25 4.03
CA ASN A 298 1.92 6.85 5.32
C ASN A 298 3.29 6.37 5.82
N SER A 299 4.24 7.30 5.94
CA SER A 299 5.62 7.01 6.35
C SER A 299 5.78 6.77 7.85
N ARG A 300 4.82 7.25 8.66
CA ARG A 300 4.84 7.10 10.12
C ARG A 300 4.36 5.72 10.58
N GLY A 301 3.74 4.94 9.71
CA GLY A 301 3.22 3.61 9.99
C GLY A 301 2.00 3.63 10.93
N GLY A 302 1.27 2.51 10.97
CA GLY A 302 0.13 2.31 11.88
C GLY A 302 0.56 1.55 13.15
N ALA A 303 0.22 2.05 14.33
CA ALA A 303 0.43 1.36 15.61
C ALA A 303 -0.84 0.78 16.22
N SER A 304 -2.00 1.15 15.70
CA SER A 304 -3.28 0.61 16.14
C SER A 304 -4.32 0.65 15.03
N PHE A 305 -5.34 -0.18 15.17
CA PHE A 305 -6.57 -0.09 14.40
C PHE A 305 -7.74 -0.22 15.38
N ARG A 306 -8.45 0.89 15.61
CA ARG A 306 -9.53 0.97 16.59
C ARG A 306 -10.86 1.20 15.88
N ILE A 307 -11.79 0.29 16.08
CA ILE A 307 -13.12 0.31 15.46
C ILE A 307 -14.11 0.70 16.55
N ALA A 308 -14.85 1.79 16.37
CA ALA A 308 -15.89 2.17 17.31
C ALA A 308 -16.97 1.08 17.42
N LYS A 309 -17.62 0.95 18.58
CA LYS A 309 -18.83 0.14 18.72
C LYS A 309 -19.77 0.74 19.76
N CYS A 310 -21.04 0.35 19.73
CA CYS A 310 -21.95 0.73 20.80
C CYS A 310 -21.66 -0.04 22.12
N PRO A 311 -21.86 0.59 23.29
CA PRO A 311 -21.58 -0.01 24.61
C PRO A 311 -22.17 -1.40 24.86
N SER A 312 -23.37 -1.67 24.33
CA SER A 312 -24.07 -2.94 24.52
C SER A 312 -23.65 -4.05 23.56
N VAL A 313 -22.83 -3.76 22.55
CA VAL A 313 -22.44 -4.74 21.54
C VAL A 313 -21.48 -5.76 22.14
N VAL A 314 -21.83 -7.03 21.97
CA VAL A 314 -20.99 -8.19 22.31
C VAL A 314 -20.23 -8.64 21.07
N VAL A 315 -18.94 -8.89 21.24
CA VAL A 315 -18.01 -9.26 20.16
C VAL A 315 -17.41 -10.63 20.47
N SER A 316 -17.25 -11.46 19.45
CA SER A 316 -16.62 -12.79 19.53
C SER A 316 -15.79 -13.10 18.28
N ASN A 317 -15.11 -14.24 18.25
CA ASN A 317 -14.37 -14.73 17.06
C ASN A 317 -13.40 -13.71 16.46
N LEU A 318 -12.72 -12.96 17.33
CA LEU A 318 -11.73 -11.97 16.92
C LEU A 318 -10.54 -12.65 16.26
N GLY A 319 -10.03 -12.08 15.18
CA GLY A 319 -8.78 -12.50 14.61
C GLY A 319 -8.10 -11.43 13.77
N PHE A 320 -6.86 -11.72 13.44
CA PHE A 320 -5.90 -10.82 12.84
C PHE A 320 -5.01 -11.59 11.86
N HIS A 321 -4.57 -10.92 10.80
CA HIS A 321 -3.59 -11.43 9.85
C HIS A 321 -2.72 -10.29 9.33
N ASP A 322 -1.40 -10.48 9.40
CA ASP A 322 -0.38 -9.61 8.82
C ASP A 322 0.39 -10.30 7.69
N ILE A 323 1.60 -9.85 7.39
CA ILE A 323 2.38 -10.30 6.24
C ILE A 323 3.57 -11.20 6.62
N ASP A 324 3.90 -11.33 7.90
CA ASP A 324 5.12 -12.01 8.35
C ASP A 324 4.89 -13.43 8.88
N ARG A 325 3.63 -13.84 9.09
CA ARG A 325 3.22 -15.18 9.57
C ARG A 325 3.90 -15.57 10.90
N LEU A 326 4.33 -14.60 11.70
CA LEU A 326 4.98 -14.84 12.99
C LEU A 326 4.01 -14.48 14.13
N PRO A 327 3.34 -15.46 14.77
CA PRO A 327 2.36 -15.16 15.82
C PRO A 327 2.91 -14.39 17.03
N ALA A 328 4.23 -14.40 17.23
CA ALA A 328 4.90 -13.66 18.29
C ALA A 328 4.89 -12.14 18.08
N THR A 329 4.64 -11.68 16.84
CA THR A 329 4.57 -10.27 16.45
C THR A 329 3.15 -9.84 16.06
N ASP A 330 2.16 -10.71 16.24
CA ASP A 330 0.75 -10.40 15.98
C ASP A 330 0.25 -9.23 16.83
N TRP A 331 -0.67 -8.46 16.25
CA TRP A 331 -1.34 -7.38 16.97
C TRP A 331 -2.25 -7.93 18.06
N THR A 332 -2.18 -7.34 19.23
CA THR A 332 -3.02 -7.74 20.38
C THR A 332 -4.35 -7.00 20.34
N VAL A 333 -5.42 -7.67 20.75
CA VAL A 333 -6.77 -7.08 20.73
C VAL A 333 -7.28 -6.76 22.14
N ASN A 334 -7.92 -5.61 22.29
CA ASN A 334 -8.65 -5.19 23.48
C ASN A 334 -10.05 -4.73 23.08
N VAL A 335 -11.09 -5.27 23.73
CA VAL A 335 -12.48 -4.87 23.52
C VAL A 335 -12.95 -4.11 24.75
N SER A 336 -13.19 -2.81 24.59
CA SER A 336 -13.76 -1.95 25.63
C SER A 336 -15.27 -1.82 25.47
N SER A 337 -15.91 -0.95 26.26
CA SER A 337 -17.32 -0.61 26.02
C SER A 337 -17.51 0.09 24.67
N THR A 338 -16.61 0.97 24.26
CA THR A 338 -16.80 1.86 23.11
C THR A 338 -16.02 1.48 21.86
N GLU A 339 -15.09 0.52 21.93
CA GLU A 339 -14.27 0.15 20.78
C GLU A 339 -13.74 -1.29 20.82
N ILE A 340 -13.37 -1.78 19.63
CA ILE A 340 -12.55 -2.96 19.38
C ILE A 340 -11.21 -2.43 18.89
N ALA A 341 -10.14 -2.59 19.67
CA ALA A 341 -8.85 -2.00 19.39
C ALA A 341 -7.78 -3.08 19.21
N PHE A 342 -7.14 -3.09 18.04
CA PHE A 342 -5.96 -3.89 17.75
C PHE A 342 -4.71 -3.02 17.90
N PHE A 343 -3.69 -3.51 18.60
CA PHE A 343 -2.47 -2.78 18.92
C PHE A 343 -1.24 -3.51 18.43
N ALA A 344 -0.40 -2.80 17.68
CA ALA A 344 0.88 -3.27 17.19
C ALA A 344 1.88 -3.46 18.35
N PRO A 345 2.64 -4.56 18.39
CA PRO A 345 3.88 -4.56 19.12
C PRO A 345 4.89 -3.62 18.43
N PRO A 346 5.91 -3.09 19.14
CA PRO A 346 6.91 -2.19 18.56
C PRO A 346 7.67 -2.77 17.35
N SER A 347 7.72 -4.10 17.24
CA SER A 347 8.38 -4.83 16.15
C SER A 347 7.53 -4.98 14.89
N ASN A 348 6.23 -4.70 14.94
CA ASN A 348 5.32 -4.89 13.81
C ASN A 348 4.33 -3.71 13.63
N PRO A 349 4.81 -2.46 13.53
CA PRO A 349 3.98 -1.39 13.04
C PRO A 349 3.55 -1.68 11.59
N GLN A 350 2.35 -1.24 11.19
CA GLN A 350 1.90 -1.42 9.82
C GLN A 350 2.62 -0.43 8.90
N GLU A 351 3.53 -0.96 8.10
CA GLU A 351 4.36 -0.19 7.18
C GLU A 351 3.66 0.16 5.86
N TRP A 352 4.20 1.10 5.09
CA TRP A 352 3.60 1.50 3.81
C TRP A 352 3.60 0.38 2.76
N ASN A 353 2.65 0.46 1.84
CA ASN A 353 2.32 -0.57 0.85
C ASN A 353 2.08 -1.96 1.48
N THR A 354 1.38 -1.99 2.62
CA THR A 354 0.97 -3.25 3.27
C THR A 354 -0.52 -3.24 3.65
N ILE A 355 -1.12 -4.43 3.66
CA ILE A 355 -2.51 -4.65 4.06
C ILE A 355 -2.59 -5.63 5.22
N TYR A 356 -3.14 -5.20 6.36
CA TYR A 356 -3.41 -6.06 7.51
C TYR A 356 -4.92 -6.26 7.62
N SER A 357 -5.34 -7.48 7.99
CA SER A 357 -6.75 -7.87 8.00
C SER A 357 -7.21 -8.24 9.40
N PHE A 358 -8.45 -7.88 9.73
CA PHE A 358 -9.04 -8.00 11.05
C PHE A 358 -10.46 -8.52 10.91
N TRP A 359 -10.90 -9.42 11.77
CA TRP A 359 -12.27 -9.90 11.72
C TRP A 359 -12.82 -10.19 13.11
N PHE A 360 -14.14 -10.19 13.20
CA PHE A 360 -14.88 -10.57 14.40
C PHE A 360 -16.36 -10.80 14.06
N ASP A 361 -17.06 -11.44 14.99
CA ASP A 361 -18.51 -11.51 15.00
C ASP A 361 -19.08 -10.54 16.04
N ALA A 362 -20.22 -9.93 15.74
CA ALA A 362 -20.94 -9.06 16.66
C ALA A 362 -22.45 -9.36 16.68
N ASP A 363 -23.10 -9.10 17.80
CA ASP A 363 -24.56 -9.18 17.94
C ASP A 363 -25.31 -7.94 17.38
N ALA A 364 -24.59 -7.06 16.67
CA ALA A 364 -25.12 -5.85 16.08
C ALA A 364 -24.72 -5.68 14.61
N GLY A 365 -25.69 -5.22 13.81
CA GLY A 365 -25.51 -4.94 12.40
C GLY A 365 -24.67 -3.69 12.13
N PRO A 366 -24.32 -3.44 10.85
CA PRO A 366 -23.47 -2.32 10.49
C PRO A 366 -24.23 -1.00 10.60
N GLY A 367 -23.57 0.01 11.16
CA GLY A 367 -23.99 1.40 11.13
C GLY A 367 -22.81 2.33 10.81
N ALA A 368 -23.08 3.53 10.32
CA ALA A 368 -22.02 4.49 10.01
C ALA A 368 -21.26 4.89 11.29
N GLY A 369 -19.94 4.83 11.23
CA GLY A 369 -19.04 5.22 12.30
C GLY A 369 -17.65 5.50 11.79
N ASN A 370 -16.66 5.38 12.67
CA ASN A 370 -15.27 5.60 12.32
C ASN A 370 -14.39 4.48 12.86
N ALA A 371 -13.33 4.20 12.11
CA ALA A 371 -12.13 3.58 12.62
C ALA A 371 -11.05 4.65 12.84
N GLN A 372 -10.10 4.36 13.71
CA GLN A 372 -8.96 5.21 14.00
C GLN A 372 -7.65 4.42 13.87
N VAL A 373 -6.63 5.08 13.34
CA VAL A 373 -5.27 4.55 13.21
C VAL A 373 -4.31 5.49 13.91
N ASP A 374 -3.66 5.03 14.98
CA ASP A 374 -2.56 5.79 15.58
C ASP A 374 -1.29 5.65 14.77
N GLN A 375 -0.51 6.72 14.74
CA GLN A 375 0.78 6.74 14.06
C GLN A 375 1.84 6.03 14.91
N ALA A 376 2.60 5.11 14.31
CA ALA A 376 3.63 4.36 15.03
C ALA A 376 4.88 5.19 15.33
N ARG A 377 5.19 6.16 14.48
CA ARG A 377 6.36 7.04 14.61
C ARG A 377 5.94 8.50 14.81
N PRO A 378 6.74 9.31 15.52
CA PRO A 378 6.53 10.75 15.60
C PRO A 378 6.70 11.41 14.22
N GLY A 379 6.07 12.56 14.02
CA GLY A 379 6.17 13.31 12.78
C GLY A 379 5.09 14.38 12.67
N PRO A 380 5.08 15.16 11.57
CA PRO A 380 4.04 16.15 11.28
C PRO A 380 2.63 15.55 11.22
N GLY A 381 1.63 16.41 11.40
CA GLY A 381 0.21 16.03 11.38
C GLY A 381 -0.31 15.43 12.68
N ALA A 382 -1.56 14.97 12.65
CA ALA A 382 -2.22 14.36 13.79
C ALA A 382 -1.54 13.05 14.23
N ALA A 383 -1.61 12.73 15.52
CA ALA A 383 -1.14 11.44 16.05
C ALA A 383 -2.10 10.28 15.72
N THR A 384 -3.33 10.60 15.31
CA THR A 384 -4.39 9.62 14.99
C THR A 384 -5.12 10.09 13.74
N ILE A 385 -5.32 9.17 12.78
CA ILE A 385 -6.13 9.39 11.58
C ILE A 385 -7.50 8.76 11.82
N THR A 386 -8.57 9.51 11.56
CA THR A 386 -9.95 9.02 11.65
C THR A 386 -10.49 8.73 10.26
N ILE A 387 -11.00 7.52 10.03
CA ILE A 387 -11.44 7.02 8.73
C ILE A 387 -12.91 6.57 8.88
N PRO A 388 -13.85 7.14 8.10
CA PRO A 388 -15.24 6.70 8.12
C PRO A 388 -15.35 5.23 7.71
N THR A 389 -16.19 4.44 8.38
CA THR A 389 -16.42 3.02 8.02
C THR A 389 -17.76 2.55 8.59
N ASP A 390 -18.21 1.37 8.20
CA ASP A 390 -19.30 0.68 8.88
C ASP A 390 -18.77 0.08 10.18
N VAL A 391 -19.48 0.25 11.30
CA VAL A 391 -19.12 -0.26 12.62
C VAL A 391 -20.29 -0.99 13.28
N PRO A 392 -20.05 -1.89 14.25
CA PRO A 392 -21.13 -2.54 15.00
C PRO A 392 -21.92 -1.54 15.85
N GLY A 393 -23.19 -1.36 15.51
CA GLY A 393 -24.07 -0.45 16.23
C GLY A 393 -25.53 -0.73 15.95
N PRO A 394 -26.47 -0.05 16.61
CA PRO A 394 -27.82 -0.05 16.13
C PRO A 394 -27.75 0.47 14.69
N ALA A 395 -28.24 -0.32 13.73
CA ALA A 395 -28.65 0.26 12.46
C ALA A 395 -29.48 1.48 12.86
N TYR A 396 -29.08 2.68 12.41
CA TYR A 396 -29.97 3.83 12.50
C TYR A 396 -31.18 3.44 11.64
N MET A 397 -32.12 2.70 12.21
CA MET A 397 -33.48 2.78 11.80
C MET A 397 -33.79 4.26 12.00
N GLN A 398 -33.74 5.02 10.90
CA GLN A 398 -34.65 6.14 10.72
C GLN A 398 -36.09 5.60 10.77
N ILE A 399 -36.48 5.02 11.91
CA ILE A 399 -37.80 5.28 12.43
C ILE A 399 -37.65 6.69 12.98
N LEU A 400 -37.84 7.68 12.09
CA LEU A 400 -38.56 8.87 12.48
C LEU A 400 -39.92 8.34 12.96
N GLY A 401 -39.96 7.88 14.21
CA GLY A 401 -41.20 7.53 14.86
C GLY A 401 -42.10 8.75 14.78
N ALA A 402 -43.41 8.52 14.69
CA ALA A 402 -44.37 9.61 14.83
C ALA A 402 -43.95 10.45 16.03
N GLY A 403 -43.66 11.73 15.77
CA GLY A 403 -43.05 12.62 16.76
C GLY A 403 -43.77 12.55 18.09
N CYS A 404 -43.02 12.63 19.18
CA CYS A 404 -43.59 12.71 20.51
C CYS A 404 -43.19 14.04 21.15
N GLY A 405 -44.19 14.91 21.27
CA GLY A 405 -44.52 15.64 22.51
C GLY A 405 -43.64 16.82 22.86
#